data_AF-A0AA96YDQ5-F1
#
_entry.id   AF-A0AA96YDQ5-F1
#
_cell.length_a   1.000
_cell.length_b   1.000
_cell.length_c   1.000
_cell.angle_alpha   90.00
_cell.angle_beta   90.00
_cell.angle_gamma   90.00
#
_symmetry.space_group_name_H-M   'P 1'
#
loop_
_entity.id
_entity.type
_entity.pdbx_description
1 polymer ?
#
loop_
_entity_poly.entity_id
_entity_poly.type
_entity_poly.pdbx_seq_one_letter_code
_entity_poly.pdbx_strand_id
1 'polypeptide(L)'
;MFELVDNVPQSPVIKVIGVGGGGGNAVNHMVKSSIEGVEFICANTDAQALKNIGARTILQLGTGVTKGLGAGANPEVGRQAALEDRERIAEVLQGTNMVFITTGMGGGTGTGAAPIIAEVAKEMGILTVAVVTRPFPFEGRKRMQIADEGIRMLAESVDSLITIPNEKLLTILGKDASLLSAFAKADDVLAGAVRGISDIIKRPGMINVDFADVRTVMGEMGMAMMGTGCASGPNRAREATEAAIRNPLLEDVNLQGARGILVNITAGPDLSLGEYSDVGSIIEAFASDHAMVKVGTVIDPDMRDELHVTVVATGLGARIEKPVKVVDNTLQTAQQVYEASNPAPVRQEQPAVNYRDLERPTVMRNQAHAGAAAAAKLNPQDDLDYLDIPAFLRRQAD
;
A
#
# COMPACT_ATOMS: atom_id res chain seq x y z
N MET A 1 34.52 -0.19 -36.42
CA MET A 1 34.25 0.47 -35.12
C MET A 1 33.29 -0.46 -34.41
N PHE A 2 33.77 -1.23 -33.43
CA PHE A 2 32.93 -2.10 -32.62
C PHE A 2 32.57 -1.31 -31.37
N GLU A 3 31.28 -1.03 -31.19
CA GLU A 3 30.76 -0.50 -29.94
C GLU A 3 30.73 -1.67 -28.94
N LEU A 4 31.62 -1.66 -27.95
CA LEU A 4 31.47 -2.52 -26.78
C LEU A 4 30.27 -1.99 -25.99
N VAL A 5 29.12 -2.63 -26.19
CA VAL A 5 27.96 -2.44 -25.32
C VAL A 5 28.19 -3.33 -24.10
N ASP A 6 29.03 -2.86 -23.16
CA ASP A 6 29.42 -3.59 -21.94
C ASP A 6 28.25 -3.79 -20.95
N ASN A 7 27.09 -3.20 -21.23
CA ASN A 7 25.89 -3.45 -20.45
C ASN A 7 24.66 -3.14 -21.31
N VAL A 8 24.16 -4.13 -22.05
CA VAL A 8 22.78 -4.04 -22.56
C VAL A 8 21.90 -3.93 -21.31
N PRO A 9 21.13 -2.85 -21.10
CA PRO A 9 20.24 -2.77 -19.95
C PRO A 9 19.31 -3.98 -20.02
N GLN A 10 19.49 -4.94 -19.11
CA GLN A 10 18.65 -6.12 -19.07
C GLN A 10 17.24 -5.63 -18.77
N SER A 11 16.30 -5.93 -19.67
CA SER A 11 14.89 -5.64 -19.44
C SER A 11 14.50 -6.28 -18.09
N PRO A 12 13.93 -5.52 -17.15
CA PRO A 12 13.66 -6.01 -15.80
C PRO A 12 12.78 -7.27 -15.87
N VAL A 13 13.18 -8.33 -15.19
CA VAL A 13 12.41 -9.59 -15.17
C VAL A 13 11.22 -9.40 -14.23
N ILE A 14 10.01 -9.50 -14.78
CA ILE A 14 8.75 -9.37 -14.05
C ILE A 14 8.08 -10.73 -13.99
N LYS A 15 7.74 -11.19 -12.79
CA LYS A 15 6.98 -12.43 -12.59
C LYS A 15 5.63 -12.14 -11.92
N VAL A 16 4.63 -12.92 -12.26
CA VAL A 16 3.28 -12.84 -11.68
C VAL A 16 2.96 -14.19 -11.05
N ILE A 17 2.80 -14.21 -9.73
CA ILE A 17 2.47 -15.41 -8.97
C ILE A 17 1.02 -15.38 -8.48
N GLY A 18 0.22 -16.30 -9.02
CA GLY A 18 -1.16 -16.54 -8.60
C GLY A 18 -1.21 -17.55 -7.46
N VAL A 19 -1.64 -17.13 -6.27
CA VAL A 19 -1.68 -17.98 -5.08
C VAL A 19 -3.09 -18.48 -4.80
N GLY A 20 -3.24 -19.78 -4.61
CA GLY A 20 -4.52 -20.44 -4.36
C GLY A 20 -5.46 -20.45 -5.57
N GLY A 21 -6.74 -20.76 -5.34
CA GLY A 21 -7.73 -20.88 -6.42
C GLY A 21 -8.05 -19.55 -7.11
N GLY A 22 -8.29 -18.48 -6.33
CA GLY A 22 -8.58 -17.16 -6.88
C GLY A 22 -7.42 -16.57 -7.68
N GLY A 23 -6.20 -16.63 -7.12
CA GLY A 23 -4.99 -16.18 -7.84
C GLY A 23 -4.70 -17.02 -9.08
N GLY A 24 -4.89 -18.34 -9.01
CA GLY A 24 -4.75 -19.24 -10.15
C GLY A 24 -5.74 -18.94 -11.29
N ASN A 25 -6.99 -18.58 -10.96
CA ASN A 25 -7.98 -18.15 -11.95
C ASN A 25 -7.59 -16.83 -12.61
N ALA A 26 -7.18 -15.83 -11.81
CA ALA A 26 -6.73 -14.55 -12.31
C ALA A 26 -5.51 -14.69 -13.23
N VAL A 27 -4.51 -15.50 -12.86
CA VAL A 27 -3.35 -15.79 -13.74
C VAL A 27 -3.78 -16.50 -15.02
N ASN A 28 -4.67 -17.50 -14.93
CA ASN A 28 -5.18 -18.17 -16.12
C ASN A 28 -5.95 -17.22 -17.05
N HIS A 29 -6.65 -16.25 -16.47
CA HIS A 29 -7.29 -15.16 -17.22
C HIS A 29 -6.24 -14.27 -17.89
N MET A 30 -5.21 -13.83 -17.17
CA MET A 30 -4.10 -13.03 -17.69
C MET A 30 -3.36 -13.72 -18.85
N VAL A 31 -3.12 -15.03 -18.75
CA VAL A 31 -2.52 -15.85 -19.83
C VAL A 31 -3.40 -15.85 -21.07
N LYS A 32 -4.72 -16.02 -20.92
CA LYS A 32 -5.67 -15.97 -22.05
C LYS A 32 -5.75 -14.58 -22.66
N SER A 33 -5.63 -13.54 -21.85
CA SER A 33 -5.59 -12.15 -22.30
C SER A 33 -4.24 -11.71 -22.89
N SER A 34 -3.28 -12.64 -23.06
CA SER A 34 -1.98 -12.43 -23.73
C SER A 34 -1.18 -11.23 -23.21
N ILE A 35 -1.07 -11.07 -21.88
CA ILE A 35 -0.17 -10.05 -21.32
C ILE A 35 1.29 -10.48 -21.60
N GLU A 36 2.00 -9.62 -22.32
CA GLU A 36 3.37 -9.89 -22.78
C GLU A 36 4.42 -9.49 -21.75
N GLY A 37 5.63 -10.04 -21.88
CA GLY A 37 6.80 -9.58 -21.10
C GLY A 37 6.81 -9.97 -19.63
N VAL A 38 5.85 -10.79 -19.17
CA VAL A 38 5.76 -11.29 -17.79
C VAL A 38 5.78 -12.82 -17.73
N GLU A 39 6.39 -13.38 -16.69
CA GLU A 39 6.37 -14.83 -16.44
C GLU A 39 5.26 -15.21 -15.44
N PHE A 40 4.38 -16.11 -15.83
CA PHE A 40 3.27 -16.55 -14.99
C PHE A 40 3.61 -17.80 -14.18
N ILE A 41 3.36 -17.71 -12.87
CA ILE A 41 3.52 -18.78 -11.90
C ILE A 41 2.18 -19.00 -11.20
N CYS A 42 1.77 -20.25 -11.02
CA CYS A 42 0.63 -20.58 -10.17
C CYS A 42 1.07 -21.45 -8.99
N ALA A 43 0.79 -20.98 -7.78
CA ALA A 43 1.14 -21.65 -6.54
C ALA A 43 -0.13 -22.08 -5.79
N ASN A 44 -0.31 -23.39 -5.57
CA ASN A 44 -1.50 -23.89 -4.88
C ASN A 44 -1.22 -25.17 -4.09
N THR A 45 -1.96 -25.36 -3.00
CA THR A 45 -1.97 -26.61 -2.22
C THR A 45 -2.88 -27.69 -2.82
N ASP A 46 -3.85 -27.28 -3.65
CA ASP A 46 -4.75 -28.20 -4.34
C ASP A 46 -4.15 -28.64 -5.68
N ALA A 47 -3.79 -29.92 -5.78
CA ALA A 47 -3.17 -30.49 -6.97
C ALA A 47 -4.14 -30.58 -8.16
N GLN A 48 -5.45 -30.69 -7.92
CA GLN A 48 -6.45 -30.76 -8.99
C GLN A 48 -6.61 -29.39 -9.65
N ALA A 49 -6.63 -28.33 -8.85
CA ALA A 49 -6.70 -26.96 -9.35
C ALA A 49 -5.51 -26.64 -10.27
N LEU A 50 -4.31 -27.13 -9.96
CA LEU A 50 -3.11 -26.88 -10.76
C LEU A 50 -3.11 -27.55 -12.15
N LYS A 51 -3.82 -28.67 -12.33
CA LYS A 51 -3.82 -29.42 -13.61
C LYS A 51 -4.46 -28.65 -14.77
N ASN A 52 -5.35 -27.70 -14.47
CA ASN A 52 -6.17 -27.01 -15.47
C ASN A 52 -5.69 -25.57 -15.74
N ILE A 53 -4.48 -25.22 -15.31
CA ILE A 53 -3.94 -23.87 -15.38
C ILE A 53 -3.02 -23.75 -16.60
N GLY A 54 -3.19 -22.69 -17.41
CA GLY A 54 -2.36 -22.40 -18.58
C GLY A 54 -1.01 -21.73 -18.28
N ALA A 55 -0.64 -21.58 -17.02
CA ALA A 55 0.61 -20.96 -16.59
C ALA A 55 1.79 -21.89 -16.89
N ARG A 56 2.91 -21.29 -17.32
CA ARG A 56 4.10 -22.03 -17.73
C ARG A 56 4.81 -22.69 -16.55
N THR A 57 4.73 -22.06 -15.38
CA THR A 57 5.35 -22.54 -14.14
C THR A 57 4.28 -22.83 -13.09
N ILE A 58 4.33 -24.03 -12.52
CA ILE A 58 3.36 -24.51 -11.54
C ILE A 58 4.11 -24.93 -10.27
N LEU A 59 3.71 -24.38 -9.13
CA LEU A 59 4.29 -24.68 -7.82
C LEU A 59 3.23 -25.30 -6.91
N GLN A 60 3.36 -26.60 -6.64
CA GLN A 60 2.52 -27.26 -5.65
C GLN A 60 3.10 -27.03 -4.25
N LEU A 61 2.29 -26.45 -3.37
CA LEU A 61 2.64 -26.12 -1.98
C LEU A 61 2.13 -27.18 -0.99
N GLY A 62 2.87 -27.40 0.09
CA GLY A 62 2.52 -28.25 1.23
C GLY A 62 2.17 -29.68 0.84
N THR A 63 3.02 -30.34 0.06
CA THR A 63 2.77 -31.73 -0.35
C THR A 63 2.71 -32.67 0.85
N GLY A 64 3.52 -32.43 1.88
CA GLY A 64 3.48 -33.15 3.15
C GLY A 64 2.24 -32.80 3.99
N VAL A 65 1.96 -31.50 4.17
CA VAL A 65 0.87 -31.03 5.03
C VAL A 65 -0.53 -31.34 4.46
N THR A 66 -0.75 -31.08 3.17
CA THR A 66 -2.09 -31.14 2.56
C THR A 66 -2.34 -32.41 1.74
N LYS A 67 -1.28 -33.16 1.41
CA LYS A 67 -1.34 -34.30 0.48
C LYS A 67 -1.98 -33.97 -0.87
N GLY A 68 -1.93 -32.69 -1.27
CA GLY A 68 -2.50 -32.19 -2.53
C GLY A 68 -4.01 -31.97 -2.51
N LEU A 69 -4.66 -31.99 -1.34
CA LEU A 69 -6.11 -31.83 -1.19
C LEU A 69 -6.56 -30.39 -0.89
N GLY A 70 -5.61 -29.45 -0.82
CA GLY A 70 -5.88 -28.05 -0.49
C GLY A 70 -5.90 -27.75 1.01
N ALA A 71 -5.98 -26.46 1.34
CA ALA A 71 -5.93 -25.97 2.72
C ALA A 71 -7.29 -25.96 3.47
N GLY A 72 -8.38 -26.44 2.84
CA GLY A 72 -9.69 -26.55 3.49
C GLY A 72 -10.25 -25.24 4.05
N ALA A 73 -9.99 -24.10 3.40
CA ALA A 73 -10.31 -22.75 3.88
C ALA A 73 -9.68 -22.37 5.23
N ASN A 74 -8.63 -23.06 5.67
CA ASN A 74 -7.84 -22.71 6.86
C ASN A 74 -6.55 -21.98 6.45
N PRO A 75 -6.39 -20.69 6.80
CA PRO A 75 -5.18 -19.91 6.50
C PRO A 75 -3.91 -20.51 7.09
N GLU A 76 -3.99 -21.09 8.30
CA GLU A 76 -2.80 -21.63 8.97
C GLU A 76 -2.21 -22.83 8.20
N VAL A 77 -3.06 -23.65 7.60
CA VAL A 77 -2.63 -24.75 6.73
C VAL A 77 -1.96 -24.20 5.46
N GLY A 78 -2.49 -23.11 4.89
CA GLY A 78 -1.87 -22.42 3.76
C GLY A 78 -0.49 -21.85 4.12
N ARG A 79 -0.36 -21.29 5.31
CA ARG A 79 0.90 -20.74 5.83
C ARG A 79 1.94 -21.85 6.04
N GLN A 80 1.57 -22.94 6.70
CA GLN A 80 2.46 -24.08 6.92
C GLN A 80 2.91 -24.71 5.59
N ALA A 81 1.99 -24.82 4.62
CA ALA A 81 2.31 -25.30 3.29
C ALA A 81 3.34 -24.42 2.55
N ALA A 82 3.25 -23.10 2.69
CA ALA A 82 4.22 -22.18 2.11
C ALA A 82 5.58 -22.22 2.82
N LEU A 83 5.58 -22.40 4.16
CA LEU A 83 6.81 -22.55 4.94
C LEU A 83 7.54 -23.87 4.62
N GLU A 84 6.81 -24.96 4.40
CA GLU A 84 7.36 -26.26 3.97
C GLU A 84 8.14 -26.12 2.66
N ASP A 85 7.59 -25.37 1.70
CA ASP A 85 8.16 -25.18 0.35
C ASP A 85 8.91 -23.84 0.18
N ARG A 86 9.40 -23.23 1.27
CA ARG A 86 10.07 -21.92 1.22
C ARG A 86 11.26 -21.88 0.26
N GLU A 87 12.08 -22.93 0.24
CA GLU A 87 13.24 -23.04 -0.66
C GLU A 87 12.81 -23.08 -2.13
N ARG A 88 11.76 -23.84 -2.46
CA ARG A 88 11.21 -23.92 -3.82
C ARG A 88 10.59 -22.61 -4.28
N ILE A 89 9.98 -21.86 -3.37
CA ILE A 89 9.50 -20.49 -3.66
C ILE A 89 10.69 -19.60 -4.04
N ALA A 90 11.79 -19.65 -3.28
CA ALA A 90 12.99 -18.86 -3.56
C ALA A 90 13.64 -19.24 -4.92
N GLU A 91 13.71 -20.53 -5.25
CA GLU A 91 14.20 -21.00 -6.55
C GLU A 91 13.38 -20.43 -7.72
N VAL A 92 12.05 -20.46 -7.59
CA VAL A 92 11.15 -19.93 -8.63
C VAL A 92 11.26 -18.40 -8.76
N LEU A 93 11.54 -17.69 -7.66
CA LEU A 93 11.69 -16.24 -7.65
C LEU A 93 13.09 -15.76 -8.04
N GLN A 94 14.06 -16.67 -8.20
CA GLN A 94 15.42 -16.31 -8.57
C GLN A 94 15.48 -15.54 -9.89
N GLY A 95 16.35 -14.51 -9.93
CA GLY A 95 16.55 -13.65 -11.11
C GLY A 95 15.42 -12.64 -11.38
N THR A 96 14.45 -12.52 -10.48
CA THR A 96 13.32 -11.59 -10.62
C THR A 96 13.69 -10.19 -10.11
N ASN A 97 13.30 -9.14 -10.84
CA ASN A 97 13.44 -7.75 -10.37
C ASN A 97 12.15 -7.27 -9.67
N MET A 98 11.00 -7.72 -10.16
CA MET A 98 9.69 -7.37 -9.62
C MET A 98 8.74 -8.56 -9.66
N VAL A 99 8.02 -8.77 -8.57
CA VAL A 99 7.00 -9.82 -8.48
C VAL A 99 5.63 -9.24 -8.14
N PHE A 100 4.63 -9.66 -8.91
CA PHE A 100 3.23 -9.43 -8.60
C PHE A 100 2.63 -10.65 -7.91
N ILE A 101 2.16 -10.50 -6.68
CA ILE A 101 1.49 -11.56 -5.94
C ILE A 101 -0.01 -11.33 -6.04
N THR A 102 -0.72 -12.21 -6.75
CA THR A 102 -2.17 -12.12 -6.90
C THR A 102 -2.89 -13.25 -6.20
N THR A 103 -3.92 -12.89 -5.42
CA THR A 103 -4.74 -13.87 -4.68
C THR A 103 -6.10 -13.31 -4.32
N GLY A 104 -7.08 -14.21 -4.15
CA GLY A 104 -8.32 -13.90 -3.45
C GLY A 104 -8.17 -14.13 -1.95
N MET A 105 -8.40 -13.09 -1.15
CA MET A 105 -8.32 -13.18 0.31
C MET A 105 -9.59 -13.80 0.87
N GLY A 106 -9.51 -14.42 2.06
CA GLY A 106 -10.64 -15.08 2.72
C GLY A 106 -10.69 -16.60 2.53
N GLY A 107 -9.83 -17.15 1.66
CA GLY A 107 -9.58 -18.59 1.53
C GLY A 107 -8.55 -19.11 2.52
N GLY A 108 -8.10 -20.36 2.34
CA GLY A 108 -7.01 -20.95 3.12
C GLY A 108 -5.64 -20.69 2.50
N THR A 109 -5.41 -21.23 1.31
CA THR A 109 -4.13 -21.16 0.60
C THR A 109 -3.71 -19.73 0.30
N GLY A 110 -4.57 -18.95 -0.37
CA GLY A 110 -4.27 -17.57 -0.74
C GLY A 110 -3.92 -16.70 0.46
N THR A 111 -4.80 -16.67 1.46
CA THR A 111 -4.65 -15.87 2.68
C THR A 111 -3.40 -16.24 3.50
N GLY A 112 -3.07 -17.54 3.60
CA GLY A 112 -1.97 -18.00 4.43
C GLY A 112 -0.61 -18.05 3.73
N ALA A 113 -0.59 -18.39 2.44
CA ALA A 113 0.65 -18.56 1.67
C ALA A 113 1.16 -17.25 1.06
N ALA A 114 0.27 -16.32 0.68
CA ALA A 114 0.69 -15.08 0.03
C ALA A 114 1.66 -14.23 0.90
N PRO A 115 1.45 -14.07 2.23
CA PRO A 115 2.40 -13.35 3.08
C PRO A 115 3.79 -14.00 3.10
N ILE A 116 3.86 -15.33 3.16
CA ILE A 116 5.14 -16.06 3.17
C ILE A 116 5.87 -15.92 1.83
N ILE A 117 5.15 -15.99 0.71
CA ILE A 117 5.72 -15.77 -0.62
C ILE A 117 6.25 -14.33 -0.74
N ALA A 118 5.51 -13.35 -0.21
CA ALA A 118 5.93 -11.94 -0.20
C ALA A 118 7.19 -11.73 0.65
N GLU A 119 7.24 -12.34 1.84
CA GLU A 119 8.40 -12.30 2.72
C GLU A 119 9.66 -12.82 2.02
N VAL A 120 9.57 -13.99 1.37
CA VAL A 120 10.69 -14.58 0.60
C VAL A 120 11.12 -13.63 -0.53
N ALA A 121 10.18 -13.05 -1.27
CA ALA A 121 10.51 -12.12 -2.35
C ALA A 121 11.25 -10.87 -1.83
N LYS A 122 10.78 -10.31 -0.72
CA LYS A 122 11.34 -9.12 -0.08
C LYS A 122 12.74 -9.38 0.48
N GLU A 123 12.97 -10.53 1.11
CA GLU A 123 14.30 -10.97 1.57
C GLU A 123 15.31 -11.10 0.42
N MET A 124 14.83 -11.48 -0.78
CA MET A 124 15.64 -11.54 -1.99
C MET A 124 15.88 -10.16 -2.65
N GLY A 125 15.32 -9.08 -2.10
CA GLY A 125 15.45 -7.72 -2.63
C GLY A 125 14.61 -7.46 -3.89
N ILE A 126 13.56 -8.27 -4.11
CA ILE A 126 12.64 -8.15 -5.25
C ILE A 126 11.57 -7.10 -4.90
N LEU A 127 11.27 -6.18 -5.82
CA LEU A 127 10.15 -5.25 -5.64
C LEU A 127 8.84 -6.06 -5.62
N THR A 128 8.19 -6.09 -4.46
CA THR A 128 7.08 -7.00 -4.18
C THR A 128 5.76 -6.22 -4.11
N VAL A 129 4.92 -6.42 -5.13
CA VAL A 129 3.59 -5.78 -5.21
C VAL A 129 2.52 -6.85 -5.08
N ALA A 130 1.64 -6.72 -4.11
CA ALA A 130 0.49 -7.60 -3.97
C ALA A 130 -0.77 -6.97 -4.56
N VAL A 131 -1.51 -7.73 -5.36
CA VAL A 131 -2.81 -7.33 -5.91
C VAL A 131 -3.86 -8.35 -5.48
N VAL A 132 -4.67 -7.98 -4.49
CA VAL A 132 -5.55 -8.92 -3.81
C VAL A 132 -7.00 -8.47 -3.81
N THR A 133 -7.93 -9.42 -3.86
CA THR A 133 -9.36 -9.15 -3.75
C THR A 133 -9.87 -9.42 -2.34
N ARG A 134 -10.78 -8.56 -1.86
CA ARG A 134 -11.61 -8.83 -0.67
C ARG A 134 -12.87 -9.59 -1.09
N PRO A 135 -13.36 -10.56 -0.30
CA PRO A 135 -14.55 -11.34 -0.63
C PRO A 135 -15.78 -10.49 -0.94
N PHE A 136 -16.73 -11.04 -1.70
CA PHE A 136 -18.05 -10.43 -1.84
C PHE A 136 -18.84 -10.50 -0.51
N PRO A 137 -19.75 -9.55 -0.24
CA PRO A 137 -20.59 -9.61 0.96
C PRO A 137 -21.39 -10.92 1.11
N PHE A 138 -21.81 -11.53 -0.01
CA PHE A 138 -22.56 -12.79 -0.02
C PHE A 138 -21.72 -14.02 0.37
N GLU A 139 -20.39 -13.94 0.35
CA GLU A 139 -19.51 -15.06 0.73
C GLU A 139 -19.46 -15.29 2.25
N GLY A 140 -20.01 -14.35 3.02
CA GLY A 140 -20.21 -14.45 4.46
C GLY A 140 -19.12 -13.79 5.30
N ARG A 141 -19.52 -13.38 6.51
CA ARG A 141 -18.66 -12.62 7.44
C ARG A 141 -17.37 -13.35 7.83
N LYS A 142 -17.41 -14.68 7.95
CA LYS A 142 -16.22 -15.47 8.32
C LYS A 142 -15.09 -15.32 7.29
N ARG A 143 -15.41 -15.35 5.99
CA ARG A 143 -14.41 -15.13 4.93
C ARG A 143 -13.88 -13.70 4.94
N MET A 144 -14.74 -12.71 5.19
CA MET A 144 -14.31 -11.32 5.28
C MET A 144 -13.32 -11.11 6.45
N GLN A 145 -13.59 -11.66 7.63
CA GLN A 145 -12.67 -11.57 8.77
C GLN A 145 -11.31 -12.22 8.48
N ILE A 146 -11.33 -13.40 7.85
CA ILE A 146 -10.09 -14.09 7.41
C ILE A 146 -9.33 -13.23 6.39
N ALA A 147 -10.05 -12.58 5.47
CA ALA A 147 -9.44 -11.71 4.46
C ALA A 147 -8.77 -10.50 5.09
N ASP A 148 -9.44 -9.81 6.01
CA ASP A 148 -8.92 -8.62 6.68
C ASP A 148 -7.65 -8.93 7.48
N GLU A 149 -7.63 -10.07 8.21
CA GLU A 149 -6.43 -10.52 8.93
C GLU A 149 -5.28 -10.87 7.98
N GLY A 150 -5.59 -11.56 6.87
CA GLY A 150 -4.58 -11.88 5.85
C GLY A 150 -4.02 -10.63 5.17
N ILE A 151 -4.86 -9.63 4.90
CA ILE A 151 -4.44 -8.36 4.29
C ILE A 151 -3.49 -7.62 5.22
N ARG A 152 -3.76 -7.63 6.53
CA ARG A 152 -2.86 -7.03 7.53
C ARG A 152 -1.48 -7.70 7.52
N MET A 153 -1.43 -9.03 7.58
CA MET A 153 -0.16 -9.77 7.53
C MET A 153 0.59 -9.56 6.20
N LEU A 154 -0.15 -9.52 5.08
CA LEU A 154 0.44 -9.29 3.77
C LEU A 154 1.02 -7.89 3.65
N ALA A 155 0.36 -6.87 4.21
CA ALA A 155 0.83 -5.48 4.17
C ALA A 155 2.21 -5.29 4.82
N GLU A 156 2.54 -6.08 5.84
CA GLU A 156 3.87 -6.05 6.49
C GLU A 156 4.97 -6.66 5.60
N SER A 157 4.58 -7.58 4.71
CA SER A 157 5.48 -8.43 3.92
C SER A 157 5.70 -7.95 2.49
N VAL A 158 5.01 -6.90 2.06
CA VAL A 158 5.10 -6.35 0.68
C VAL A 158 5.69 -4.93 0.70
N ASP A 159 6.02 -4.40 -0.48
CA ASP A 159 6.35 -2.98 -0.65
C ASP A 159 5.07 -2.17 -0.92
N SER A 160 4.17 -2.70 -1.75
CA SER A 160 2.87 -2.10 -2.06
C SER A 160 1.74 -3.13 -2.07
N LEU A 161 0.60 -2.77 -1.48
CA LEU A 161 -0.58 -3.63 -1.41
C LEU A 161 -1.78 -2.98 -2.10
N ILE A 162 -2.12 -3.44 -3.30
CA ILE A 162 -3.33 -3.06 -4.03
C ILE A 162 -4.49 -3.93 -3.57
N THR A 163 -5.48 -3.30 -2.92
CA THR A 163 -6.67 -4.01 -2.44
C THR A 163 -7.88 -3.69 -3.31
N ILE A 164 -8.51 -4.74 -3.86
CA ILE A 164 -9.71 -4.63 -4.69
C ILE A 164 -10.92 -5.09 -3.85
N PRO A 165 -11.80 -4.16 -3.43
CA PRO A 165 -13.03 -4.52 -2.74
C PRO A 165 -14.08 -5.06 -3.72
N ASN A 166 -14.34 -6.38 -3.70
CA ASN A 166 -15.31 -6.99 -4.62
C ASN A 166 -16.74 -6.44 -4.46
N GLU A 167 -17.08 -5.86 -3.31
CA GLU A 167 -18.33 -5.13 -3.10
C GLU A 167 -18.51 -4.00 -4.14
N LYS A 168 -17.46 -3.26 -4.46
CA LYS A 168 -17.50 -2.18 -5.46
C LYS A 168 -17.64 -2.70 -6.89
N LEU A 169 -17.38 -3.98 -7.14
CA LEU A 169 -17.63 -4.59 -8.45
C LEU A 169 -19.12 -4.83 -8.68
N LEU A 170 -19.91 -5.00 -7.61
CA LEU A 170 -21.37 -5.17 -7.70
C LEU A 170 -22.07 -3.89 -8.14
N THR A 171 -21.53 -2.72 -7.79
CA THR A 171 -22.09 -1.43 -8.23
C THR A 171 -21.90 -1.22 -9.73
N ILE A 172 -20.80 -1.75 -10.29
CA ILE A 172 -20.48 -1.69 -11.72
C ILE A 172 -21.33 -2.69 -12.51
N LEU A 173 -21.50 -3.92 -12.01
CA LEU A 173 -22.22 -4.98 -12.72
C LEU A 173 -23.76 -4.87 -12.61
N GLY A 174 -24.26 -4.20 -11.59
CA GLY A 174 -25.70 -4.05 -11.34
C GLY A 174 -26.35 -5.29 -10.71
N LYS A 175 -27.68 -5.23 -10.52
CA LYS A 175 -28.45 -6.24 -9.76
C LYS A 175 -28.65 -7.56 -10.51
N ASP A 176 -28.58 -7.56 -11.84
CA ASP A 176 -28.83 -8.74 -12.68
C ASP A 176 -27.57 -9.57 -12.94
N ALA A 177 -26.46 -9.21 -12.30
CA ALA A 177 -25.18 -9.87 -12.46
C ALA A 177 -25.21 -11.31 -11.91
N SER A 178 -24.76 -12.26 -12.72
CA SER A 178 -24.54 -13.64 -12.28
C SER A 178 -23.30 -13.75 -11.38
N LEU A 179 -23.23 -14.81 -10.58
CA LEU A 179 -22.03 -15.15 -9.81
C LEU A 179 -20.78 -15.31 -10.70
N LEU A 180 -20.94 -15.94 -11.86
CA LEU A 180 -19.82 -16.14 -12.80
C LEU A 180 -19.32 -14.82 -13.37
N SER A 181 -20.21 -13.91 -13.77
CA SER A 181 -19.82 -12.58 -14.23
C SER A 181 -19.18 -11.74 -13.13
N ALA A 182 -19.58 -11.93 -11.87
CA ALA A 182 -18.98 -11.23 -10.74
C ALA A 182 -17.51 -11.63 -10.53
N PHE A 183 -17.21 -12.93 -10.50
CA PHE A 183 -15.84 -13.41 -10.41
C PHE A 183 -15.01 -13.10 -11.65
N ALA A 184 -15.58 -13.24 -12.85
CA ALA A 184 -14.90 -12.83 -14.09
C ALA A 184 -14.52 -11.34 -14.06
N LYS A 185 -15.40 -10.47 -13.52
CA LYS A 185 -15.08 -9.05 -13.37
C LYS A 185 -13.95 -8.80 -12.36
N ALA A 186 -13.87 -9.60 -11.30
CA ALA A 186 -12.75 -9.52 -10.36
C ALA A 186 -11.43 -9.95 -11.04
N ASP A 187 -11.46 -11.01 -11.85
CA ASP A 187 -10.31 -11.45 -12.65
C ASP A 187 -9.90 -10.39 -13.69
N ASP A 188 -10.86 -9.70 -14.32
CA ASP A 188 -10.60 -8.58 -15.23
C ASP A 188 -9.88 -7.42 -14.53
N VAL A 189 -10.33 -7.05 -13.33
CA VAL A 189 -9.70 -5.95 -12.56
C VAL A 189 -8.31 -6.35 -12.08
N LEU A 190 -8.11 -7.59 -11.64
CA LEU A 190 -6.79 -8.11 -11.30
C LEU A 190 -5.84 -8.09 -12.50
N ALA A 191 -6.31 -8.57 -13.66
CA ALA A 191 -5.56 -8.52 -14.91
C ALA A 191 -5.23 -7.09 -15.32
N GLY A 192 -6.19 -6.16 -15.20
CA GLY A 192 -6.00 -4.74 -15.47
C GLY A 192 -4.92 -4.09 -14.58
N ALA A 193 -4.87 -4.45 -13.29
CA ALA A 193 -3.86 -3.94 -12.37
C ALA A 193 -2.44 -4.39 -12.72
N VAL A 194 -2.28 -5.68 -12.99
CA VAL A 194 -0.98 -6.22 -13.38
C VAL A 194 -0.57 -5.67 -14.75
N ARG A 195 -1.49 -5.64 -15.72
CA ARG A 195 -1.25 -5.09 -17.07
C ARG A 195 -0.86 -3.62 -17.00
N GLY A 196 -1.61 -2.79 -16.28
CA GLY A 196 -1.38 -1.35 -16.22
C GLY A 196 0.03 -0.98 -15.75
N ILE A 197 0.59 -1.74 -14.82
CA ILE A 197 1.94 -1.49 -14.31
C ILE A 197 3.01 -2.18 -15.17
N SER A 198 2.76 -3.43 -15.61
CA SER A 198 3.73 -4.17 -16.43
C SER A 198 3.92 -3.57 -17.83
N ASP A 199 2.84 -3.08 -18.45
CA ASP A 199 2.89 -2.47 -19.79
C ASP A 199 3.75 -1.20 -19.80
N ILE A 200 3.67 -0.35 -18.77
CA ILE A 200 4.53 0.85 -18.66
C ILE A 200 6.02 0.49 -18.70
N ILE A 201 6.40 -0.66 -18.12
CA ILE A 201 7.80 -1.08 -17.99
C ILE A 201 8.27 -1.83 -19.25
N LYS A 202 7.39 -2.65 -19.83
CA LYS A 202 7.75 -3.62 -20.89
C LYS A 202 7.47 -3.12 -22.29
N ARG A 203 6.38 -2.39 -22.50
CA ARG A 203 5.99 -1.93 -23.83
C ARG A 203 6.62 -0.57 -24.09
N PRO A 204 7.28 -0.38 -25.25
CA PRO A 204 7.80 0.93 -25.61
C PRO A 204 6.65 1.90 -25.89
N GLY A 205 6.59 2.97 -25.11
CA GLY A 205 5.81 4.17 -25.39
C GLY A 205 6.68 5.32 -25.92
N MET A 206 6.03 6.44 -26.22
CA MET A 206 6.73 7.69 -26.58
C MET A 206 7.43 8.31 -25.37
N ILE A 207 6.80 8.19 -24.21
CA ILE A 207 7.31 8.59 -22.90
C ILE A 207 7.28 7.35 -22.01
N ASN A 208 8.45 6.76 -21.80
CA ASN A 208 8.63 5.59 -20.95
C ASN A 208 8.92 6.04 -19.51
N VAL A 209 8.37 5.31 -18.55
CA VAL A 209 8.77 5.39 -17.15
C VAL A 209 9.78 4.27 -16.92
N ASP A 210 10.95 4.60 -16.37
CA ASP A 210 11.96 3.58 -16.12
C ASP A 210 11.60 2.72 -14.89
N PHE A 211 12.30 1.60 -14.73
CA PHE A 211 12.05 0.71 -13.60
C PHE A 211 12.42 1.36 -12.24
N ALA A 212 13.35 2.31 -12.22
CA ALA A 212 13.76 2.99 -11.00
C ALA A 212 12.66 3.94 -10.50
N ASP A 213 11.98 4.62 -11.40
CA ASP A 213 10.82 5.48 -11.15
C ASP A 213 9.66 4.66 -10.61
N VAL A 214 9.32 3.53 -11.26
CA VAL A 214 8.28 2.63 -10.76
C VAL A 214 8.65 2.08 -9.37
N ARG A 215 9.90 1.68 -9.18
CA ARG A 215 10.39 1.22 -7.87
C ARG A 215 10.29 2.29 -6.80
N THR A 216 10.54 3.56 -7.14
CA THR A 216 10.45 4.66 -6.18
C THR A 216 8.99 4.93 -5.82
N VAL A 217 8.07 4.96 -6.80
CA VAL A 217 6.63 5.20 -6.56
C VAL A 217 5.98 4.03 -5.79
N MET A 218 6.31 2.80 -6.16
CA MET A 218 5.73 1.59 -5.56
C MET A 218 6.50 1.07 -4.34
N GLY A 219 7.70 1.59 -4.08
CA GLY A 219 8.46 1.32 -2.85
C GLY A 219 7.95 2.11 -1.64
N GLU A 220 7.10 3.12 -1.87
CA GLU A 220 6.40 3.82 -0.79
C GLU A 220 5.43 2.85 -0.10
N MET A 221 5.76 2.52 1.15
CA MET A 221 4.97 1.56 1.93
C MET A 221 3.55 2.06 2.16
N GLY A 222 2.59 1.16 1.96
CA GLY A 222 1.21 1.38 2.35
C GLY A 222 0.20 0.71 1.44
N MET A 223 -1.06 1.06 1.68
CA MET A 223 -2.15 0.65 0.82
C MET A 223 -2.05 1.40 -0.51
N ALA A 224 -2.38 0.69 -1.57
CA ALA A 224 -2.50 1.22 -2.90
C ALA A 224 -3.89 0.90 -3.46
N MET A 225 -4.37 1.77 -4.34
CA MET A 225 -5.69 1.66 -4.95
C MET A 225 -5.56 1.98 -6.43
N MET A 226 -6.40 1.36 -7.26
CA MET A 226 -6.35 1.53 -8.71
C MET A 226 -7.71 1.96 -9.25
N GLY A 227 -7.69 2.92 -10.17
CA GLY A 227 -8.83 3.30 -11.00
C GLY A 227 -8.48 3.19 -12.48
N THR A 228 -9.44 2.72 -13.28
CA THR A 228 -9.31 2.63 -14.74
C THR A 228 -10.44 3.39 -15.40
N GLY A 229 -10.14 4.09 -16.49
CA GLY A 229 -11.11 4.79 -17.32
C GLY A 229 -10.79 4.61 -18.80
N CYS A 230 -11.82 4.58 -19.63
CA CYS A 230 -11.71 4.55 -21.09
C CYS A 230 -12.64 5.59 -21.69
N ALA A 231 -12.20 6.23 -22.78
CA ALA A 231 -13.04 7.13 -23.56
C ALA A 231 -12.55 7.17 -25.02
N SER A 232 -13.38 7.74 -25.89
CA SER A 232 -13.13 7.86 -27.32
C SER A 232 -13.57 9.24 -27.83
N GLY A 233 -13.04 9.68 -28.98
CA GLY A 233 -13.38 10.97 -29.59
C GLY A 233 -12.52 12.15 -29.10
N PRO A 234 -12.95 13.41 -29.36
CA PRO A 234 -12.07 14.58 -29.27
C PRO A 234 -11.62 14.96 -27.86
N ASN A 235 -12.40 14.60 -26.83
CA ASN A 235 -12.08 14.87 -25.42
C ASN A 235 -11.70 13.59 -24.67
N ARG A 236 -11.33 12.52 -25.37
CA ARG A 236 -11.08 11.20 -24.76
C ARG A 236 -10.05 11.23 -23.64
N ALA A 237 -9.00 12.05 -23.74
CA ALA A 237 -7.98 12.18 -22.70
C ALA A 237 -8.57 12.64 -21.37
N ARG A 238 -9.35 13.72 -21.40
CA ARG A 238 -10.01 14.28 -20.23
C ARG A 238 -11.08 13.34 -19.68
N GLU A 239 -11.95 12.83 -20.55
CA GLU A 239 -13.05 11.95 -20.16
C GLU A 239 -12.55 10.64 -19.55
N ALA A 240 -11.53 10.01 -20.15
CA ALA A 240 -10.92 8.79 -19.61
C ALA A 240 -10.24 9.04 -18.26
N THR A 241 -9.57 10.18 -18.09
CA THR A 241 -8.92 10.55 -16.81
C THR A 241 -9.97 10.80 -15.72
N GLU A 242 -11.01 11.57 -16.03
CA GLU A 242 -12.11 11.81 -15.08
C GLU A 242 -12.83 10.50 -14.71
N ALA A 243 -13.02 9.59 -15.68
CA ALA A 243 -13.57 8.26 -15.43
C ALA A 243 -12.65 7.39 -14.56
N ALA A 244 -11.33 7.47 -14.75
CA ALA A 244 -10.36 6.75 -13.93
C ALA A 244 -10.38 7.22 -12.47
N ILE A 245 -10.44 8.53 -12.23
CA ILE A 245 -10.50 9.14 -10.89
C ILE A 245 -11.83 8.84 -10.20
N ARG A 246 -12.95 8.89 -10.95
CA ARG A 246 -14.30 8.61 -10.42
C ARG A 246 -14.63 7.13 -10.36
N ASN A 247 -13.67 6.25 -10.61
CA ASN A 247 -13.90 4.82 -10.59
C ASN A 247 -14.36 4.37 -9.19
N PRO A 248 -15.37 3.50 -9.06
CA PRO A 248 -15.84 2.99 -7.76
C PRO A 248 -14.75 2.34 -6.89
N LEU A 249 -13.67 1.87 -7.50
CA LEU A 249 -12.50 1.34 -6.79
C LEU A 249 -11.65 2.43 -6.11
N LEU A 250 -11.81 3.70 -6.48
CA LEU A 250 -11.14 4.88 -5.88
C LEU A 250 -12.09 5.80 -5.08
N GLU A 251 -13.40 5.51 -5.05
CA GLU A 251 -14.41 6.42 -4.49
C GLU A 251 -14.18 6.80 -3.02
N ASP A 252 -13.67 5.87 -2.21
CA ASP A 252 -13.42 6.09 -0.77
C ASP A 252 -11.98 6.55 -0.48
N VAL A 253 -11.21 6.91 -1.51
CA VAL A 253 -9.79 7.24 -1.42
C VAL A 253 -9.58 8.73 -1.64
N ASN A 254 -8.95 9.38 -0.66
CA ASN A 254 -8.46 10.74 -0.88
C ASN A 254 -7.10 10.70 -1.60
N LEU A 255 -7.10 11.00 -2.90
CA LEU A 255 -5.88 11.07 -3.73
C LEU A 255 -4.86 12.10 -3.22
N GLN A 256 -5.29 13.14 -2.50
CA GLN A 256 -4.37 14.09 -1.86
C GLN A 256 -3.55 13.46 -0.73
N GLY A 257 -3.97 12.30 -0.21
CA GLY A 257 -3.21 11.54 0.79
C GLY A 257 -2.16 10.61 0.19
N ALA A 258 -2.13 10.43 -1.14
CA ALA A 258 -1.18 9.56 -1.81
C ALA A 258 0.21 10.21 -1.86
N ARG A 259 1.26 9.44 -1.56
CA ARG A 259 2.65 9.89 -1.69
C ARG A 259 3.20 9.65 -3.10
N GLY A 260 2.68 8.64 -3.78
CA GLY A 260 3.05 8.29 -5.13
C GLY A 260 1.81 8.08 -5.98
N ILE A 261 1.85 8.54 -7.23
CA ILE A 261 0.80 8.31 -8.22
C ILE A 261 1.48 7.87 -9.52
N LEU A 262 1.15 6.66 -9.96
CA LEU A 262 1.56 6.14 -11.26
C LEU A 262 0.37 6.20 -12.21
N VAL A 263 0.54 6.81 -13.36
CA VAL A 263 -0.48 6.93 -14.40
C VAL A 263 0.00 6.21 -15.65
N ASN A 264 -0.78 5.26 -16.14
CA ASN A 264 -0.58 4.63 -17.44
C ASN A 264 -1.59 5.20 -18.44
N ILE A 265 -1.11 5.65 -19.59
CA ILE A 265 -1.94 6.05 -20.72
C ILE A 265 -1.70 5.06 -21.86
N THR A 266 -2.69 4.22 -22.15
CA THR A 266 -2.66 3.33 -23.32
C THR A 266 -3.53 3.92 -24.42
N ALA A 267 -2.96 4.15 -25.60
CA ALA A 267 -3.67 4.70 -26.75
C ALA A 267 -3.06 4.22 -28.06
N GLY A 268 -3.74 4.49 -29.17
CA GLY A 268 -3.20 4.25 -30.50
C GLY A 268 -2.01 5.18 -30.85
N PRO A 269 -1.37 4.98 -32.02
CA PRO A 269 -0.29 5.84 -32.51
C PRO A 269 -0.69 7.31 -32.74
N ASP A 270 -1.98 7.60 -32.67
CA ASP A 270 -2.60 8.92 -32.81
C ASP A 270 -2.61 9.74 -31.51
N LEU A 271 -2.03 9.23 -30.41
CA LEU A 271 -1.89 9.97 -29.15
C LEU A 271 -1.10 11.27 -29.35
N SER A 272 -1.76 12.40 -29.08
CA SER A 272 -1.17 13.72 -29.20
C SER A 272 -0.53 14.21 -27.90
N LEU A 273 0.42 15.15 -28.02
CA LEU A 273 1.03 15.81 -26.85
C LEU A 273 0.00 16.62 -26.03
N GLY A 274 -1.02 17.18 -26.70
CA GLY A 274 -2.10 17.89 -26.02
C GLY A 274 -2.88 16.98 -25.08
N GLU A 275 -3.27 15.79 -25.57
CA GLU A 275 -3.93 14.78 -24.76
C GLU A 275 -3.08 14.32 -23.58
N TYR A 276 -1.77 14.09 -23.80
CA TYR A 276 -0.85 13.76 -22.71
C TYR A 276 -0.80 14.87 -21.64
N SER A 277 -0.70 16.13 -22.07
CA SER A 277 -0.67 17.29 -21.17
C SER A 277 -1.97 17.44 -20.37
N ASP A 278 -3.11 17.15 -20.98
CA ASP A 278 -4.43 17.22 -20.34
C ASP A 278 -4.54 16.17 -19.23
N VAL A 279 -4.12 14.92 -19.50
CA VAL A 279 -4.10 13.85 -18.47
C VAL A 279 -3.21 14.25 -17.30
N GLY A 280 -1.99 14.71 -17.57
CA GLY A 280 -1.06 15.14 -16.53
C GLY A 280 -1.60 16.28 -15.67
N SER A 281 -2.15 17.33 -16.29
CA SER A 281 -2.70 18.50 -15.59
C SER A 281 -3.89 18.15 -14.70
N ILE A 282 -4.76 17.24 -15.15
CA ILE A 282 -5.90 16.79 -14.35
C ILE A 282 -5.39 16.03 -13.13
N ILE A 283 -4.46 15.08 -13.32
CA ILE A 283 -3.93 14.28 -12.20
C ILE A 283 -3.20 15.16 -11.18
N GLU A 284 -2.37 16.10 -11.63
CA GLU A 284 -1.69 17.06 -10.75
C GLU A 284 -2.67 17.89 -9.91
N ALA A 285 -3.83 18.27 -10.47
CA ALA A 285 -4.85 19.02 -9.74
C ALA A 285 -5.53 18.20 -8.61
N PHE A 286 -5.53 16.87 -8.69
CA PHE A 286 -6.07 15.98 -7.66
C PHE A 286 -5.00 15.41 -6.72
N ALA A 287 -3.73 15.48 -7.13
CA ALA A 287 -2.58 15.06 -6.34
C ALA A 287 -2.25 16.08 -5.24
N SER A 288 -1.44 15.67 -4.27
CA SER A 288 -0.80 16.60 -3.33
C SER A 288 0.41 17.25 -3.98
N ASP A 289 0.73 18.50 -3.60
CA ASP A 289 1.98 19.19 -3.98
C ASP A 289 3.25 18.41 -3.60
N HIS A 290 3.14 17.45 -2.67
CA HIS A 290 4.23 16.59 -2.23
C HIS A 290 4.17 15.17 -2.79
N ALA A 291 3.16 14.85 -3.61
CA ALA A 291 3.04 13.54 -4.23
C ALA A 291 3.99 13.43 -5.43
N MET A 292 4.70 12.31 -5.54
CA MET A 292 5.49 12.00 -6.72
C MET A 292 4.57 11.42 -7.79
N VAL A 293 4.32 12.19 -8.85
CA VAL A 293 3.51 11.79 -9.99
C VAL A 293 4.42 11.30 -11.12
N LYS A 294 4.16 10.10 -11.64
CA LYS A 294 4.83 9.54 -12.81
C LYS A 294 3.79 9.15 -13.85
N VAL A 295 3.90 9.73 -15.03
CA VAL A 295 2.99 9.49 -16.15
C VAL A 295 3.75 8.74 -17.25
N GLY A 296 3.27 7.54 -17.57
CA GLY A 296 3.77 6.70 -18.64
C GLY A 296 2.77 6.62 -19.80
N THR A 297 3.31 6.40 -20.99
CA THR A 297 2.51 6.16 -22.20
C THR A 297 2.82 4.77 -22.75
N VAL A 298 1.82 4.13 -23.33
CA VAL A 298 1.93 2.85 -24.03
C VAL A 298 1.20 2.99 -25.34
N ILE A 299 1.89 2.72 -26.44
CA ILE A 299 1.29 2.75 -27.77
C ILE A 299 0.83 1.35 -28.14
N ASP A 300 -0.48 1.21 -28.35
CA ASP A 300 -1.11 -0.01 -28.83
C ASP A 300 -1.54 0.14 -30.29
N PRO A 301 -0.84 -0.49 -31.26
CA PRO A 301 -1.17 -0.37 -32.68
C PRO A 301 -2.56 -0.89 -33.07
N ASP A 302 -3.14 -1.78 -32.25
CA ASP A 302 -4.44 -2.37 -32.52
C ASP A 302 -5.59 -1.47 -32.05
N MET A 303 -5.31 -0.52 -31.14
CA MET A 303 -6.28 0.45 -30.66
C MET A 303 -6.44 1.60 -31.66
N ARG A 304 -7.70 2.04 -31.88
CA ARG A 304 -8.05 3.17 -32.75
C ARG A 304 -9.08 4.04 -32.07
N ASP A 305 -8.82 5.35 -32.02
CA ASP A 305 -9.73 6.36 -31.46
C ASP A 305 -10.08 6.18 -29.96
N GLU A 306 -9.52 5.17 -29.29
CA GLU A 306 -9.73 4.89 -27.87
C GLU A 306 -8.49 5.26 -27.04
N LEU A 307 -8.72 5.81 -25.85
CA LEU A 307 -7.67 6.13 -24.88
C LEU A 307 -8.06 5.56 -23.52
N HIS A 308 -7.18 4.74 -22.95
CA HIS A 308 -7.35 4.11 -21.65
C HIS A 308 -6.37 4.74 -20.64
N VAL A 309 -6.89 5.24 -19.53
CA VAL A 309 -6.09 5.77 -18.42
C VAL A 309 -6.23 4.82 -17.23
N THR A 310 -5.10 4.38 -16.69
CA THR A 310 -5.05 3.65 -15.42
C THR A 310 -4.26 4.47 -14.41
N VAL A 311 -4.87 4.75 -13.27
CA VAL A 311 -4.25 5.49 -12.17
C VAL A 311 -4.04 4.54 -11.00
N VAL A 312 -2.81 4.45 -10.52
CA VAL A 312 -2.43 3.68 -9.33
C VAL A 312 -1.89 4.67 -8.29
N ALA A 313 -2.63 4.82 -7.19
CA ALA A 313 -2.23 5.66 -6.07
C ALA A 313 -1.58 4.79 -4.99
N THR A 314 -0.37 5.15 -4.53
CA THR A 314 0.41 4.43 -3.51
C THR A 314 0.70 5.30 -2.28
N GLY A 315 1.07 4.66 -1.18
CA GLY A 315 1.37 5.34 0.08
C GLY A 315 0.13 5.88 0.82
N LEU A 316 -1.05 5.31 0.58
CA LEU A 316 -2.29 5.72 1.23
C LEU A 316 -2.31 5.25 2.69
N GLY A 317 -2.68 6.15 3.60
CA GLY A 317 -2.85 5.84 5.03
C GLY A 317 -1.58 5.90 5.87
N ALA A 318 -0.41 6.16 5.28
CA ALA A 318 0.80 6.46 6.04
C ALA A 318 0.63 7.85 6.68
N ARG A 319 0.46 7.90 8.01
CA ARG A 319 0.48 9.17 8.76
C ARG A 319 1.68 9.98 8.29
N ILE A 320 1.43 11.22 7.90
CA ILE A 320 2.48 12.21 7.75
C ILE A 320 3.01 12.45 9.17
N GLU A 321 3.99 11.66 9.59
CA GLU A 321 4.82 12.03 10.72
C GLU A 321 5.58 13.28 10.30
N LYS A 322 5.03 14.44 10.67
CA LYS A 322 5.81 15.69 10.64
C LYS A 322 7.09 15.40 11.42
N PRO A 323 8.28 15.51 10.82
CA PRO A 323 9.51 15.26 11.53
C PRO A 323 9.60 16.29 12.67
N VAL A 324 9.37 15.83 13.89
CA VAL A 324 9.71 16.61 15.08
C VAL A 324 11.22 16.61 15.11
N LYS A 325 11.84 17.70 14.64
CA LYS A 325 13.27 17.96 14.88
C LYS A 325 13.47 18.06 16.39
N VAL A 326 13.74 16.93 17.03
CA VAL A 326 14.33 16.92 18.38
C VAL A 326 15.80 17.21 18.17
N VAL A 327 16.20 18.47 18.36
CA VAL A 327 17.61 18.85 18.37
C VAL A 327 18.18 18.39 19.71
N ASP A 328 18.68 17.16 19.75
CA ASP A 328 19.44 16.63 20.89
C ASP A 328 20.82 17.31 20.90
N ASN A 329 20.98 18.33 21.74
CA ASN A 329 22.18 19.16 21.80
C ASN A 329 23.24 18.63 22.79
N THR A 330 23.34 17.31 22.95
CA THR A 330 24.15 16.70 24.01
C THR A 330 25.12 15.67 23.47
N LEU A 331 26.23 16.13 22.86
CA LEU A 331 27.51 15.40 22.89
C LEU A 331 28.71 16.37 22.87
N GLN A 332 29.46 16.33 23.97
CA GLN A 332 30.93 16.21 24.06
C GLN A 332 31.81 17.36 23.54
N THR A 333 32.29 18.20 24.47
CA THR A 333 33.54 18.96 24.29
C THR A 333 34.64 18.31 25.12
N ALA A 334 35.51 17.54 24.44
CA ALA A 334 36.79 17.08 24.99
C ALA A 334 37.84 18.19 24.86
N GLN A 335 38.50 18.45 25.99
CA GLN A 335 39.80 19.09 26.23
C GLN A 335 40.64 19.53 25.01
N GLN A 336 40.91 20.85 24.89
CA GLN A 336 42.20 21.36 24.40
C GLN A 336 42.63 22.62 25.17
N VAL A 337 43.89 22.59 25.59
CA VAL A 337 44.64 23.56 26.41
C VAL A 337 45.36 24.53 25.48
N TYR A 338 45.23 25.85 25.66
CA TYR A 338 46.28 26.86 25.39
C TYR A 338 45.99 28.17 26.15
N GLU A 339 47.01 28.72 26.80
CA GLU A 339 47.04 29.95 27.61
C GLU A 339 47.10 31.23 26.75
N ALA A 340 46.44 32.32 27.19
CA ALA A 340 47.08 33.64 27.48
C ALA A 340 46.08 34.82 27.66
N SER A 341 46.25 35.55 28.77
CA SER A 341 46.05 37.01 29.01
C SER A 341 44.66 37.71 28.94
N ASN A 342 44.09 37.99 30.16
CA ASN A 342 43.32 39.15 30.72
C ASN A 342 42.69 40.28 29.85
N PRO A 343 41.72 41.10 30.37
CA PRO A 343 40.71 40.92 31.43
C PRO A 343 39.26 41.37 31.05
N ALA A 344 38.31 41.20 31.99
CA ALA A 344 36.84 41.22 31.90
C ALA A 344 36.11 42.53 31.49
N PRO A 345 34.77 42.45 31.22
CA PRO A 345 33.85 43.03 32.21
C PRO A 345 32.61 42.18 32.58
N VAL A 346 32.20 42.43 33.83
CA VAL A 346 31.07 41.97 34.65
C VAL A 346 29.72 41.82 33.91
N ARG A 347 29.04 40.67 34.09
CA ARG A 347 27.61 40.49 33.80
C ARG A 347 26.90 39.85 35.00
N GLN A 348 25.80 40.47 35.41
CA GLN A 348 24.98 40.19 36.60
C GLN A 348 24.35 38.80 36.60
N GLU A 349 24.39 38.13 37.76
CA GLU A 349 23.77 36.83 38.03
C GLU A 349 22.23 36.95 38.11
N GLN A 350 21.53 36.06 37.40
CA GLN A 350 20.13 35.68 37.71
C GLN A 350 20.16 34.35 38.46
N PRO A 351 19.23 34.09 39.41
CA PRO A 351 19.31 32.89 40.25
C PRO A 351 19.01 31.64 39.43
N ALA A 352 19.96 30.70 39.40
CA ALA A 352 19.78 29.40 38.79
C ALA A 352 18.75 28.58 39.59
N VAL A 353 17.73 28.07 38.90
CA VAL A 353 16.71 27.17 39.47
C VAL A 353 17.37 25.81 39.74
N ASN A 354 17.31 25.34 40.99
CA ASN A 354 17.95 24.09 41.38
C ASN A 354 17.05 22.90 41.03
N TYR A 355 17.35 22.22 39.91
CA TYR A 355 16.56 21.10 39.39
C TYR A 355 16.53 19.86 40.29
N ARG A 356 17.42 19.79 41.30
CA ARG A 356 17.43 18.71 42.31
C ARG A 356 16.22 18.71 43.23
N ASP A 357 15.49 19.82 43.33
CA ASP A 357 14.27 19.89 44.17
C ASP A 357 13.03 19.27 43.51
N LEU A 358 13.14 18.83 42.24
CA LEU A 358 12.06 18.18 41.49
C LEU A 358 12.06 16.64 41.63
N GLU A 359 13.11 16.05 42.22
CA GLU A 359 13.21 14.60 42.41
C GLU A 359 12.39 14.08 43.62
N ARG A 360 11.72 14.97 44.36
CA ARG A 360 10.89 14.59 45.52
C ARG A 360 9.40 14.66 45.18
N PRO A 361 8.58 13.70 45.69
CA PRO A 361 7.14 13.70 45.46
C PRO A 361 6.46 15.00 45.94
N THR A 362 5.54 15.54 45.13
CA THR A 362 4.89 16.84 45.31
C THR A 362 4.25 17.06 46.69
N VAL A 363 3.77 15.97 47.33
CA VAL A 363 3.12 15.99 48.65
C VAL A 363 4.09 16.41 49.77
N MET A 364 5.37 16.05 49.67
CA MET A 364 6.40 16.46 50.63
C MET A 364 6.91 17.88 50.40
N ARG A 365 6.84 18.38 49.16
CA ARG A 365 7.26 19.75 48.81
C ARG A 365 6.33 20.81 49.41
N ASN A 366 5.02 20.52 49.48
CA ASN A 366 4.02 21.47 49.99
C ASN A 366 3.92 21.56 51.52
N GLN A 367 4.47 20.60 52.28
CA GLN A 367 4.49 20.70 53.75
C GLN A 367 5.54 21.68 54.29
N ALA A 368 6.60 21.97 53.52
CA ALA A 368 7.64 22.92 53.91
C ALA A 368 7.26 24.40 53.70
N HIS A 369 6.20 24.68 52.92
CA HIS A 369 5.71 26.05 52.68
C HIS A 369 4.46 26.43 53.49
N ALA A 370 3.90 25.53 54.29
CA ALA A 370 2.69 25.77 55.10
C ALA A 370 2.99 26.18 56.55
N GLY A 371 4.12 26.84 56.79
CA GLY A 371 4.51 27.40 58.09
C GLY A 371 4.13 28.87 58.27
N ALA A 372 2.96 29.32 57.79
CA ALA A 372 2.44 30.66 58.05
C ALA A 372 0.95 30.82 57.66
N ALA A 373 0.04 30.28 58.46
CA ALA A 373 -1.31 30.83 58.68
C ALA A 373 -2.08 29.93 59.65
N ALA A 374 -2.17 30.34 60.91
CA ALA A 374 -3.03 29.71 61.89
C ALA A 374 -4.49 30.18 61.71
N ALA A 375 -5.40 29.21 61.84
CA ALA A 375 -6.73 29.29 62.45
C ALA A 375 -7.87 30.06 61.74
N ALA A 376 -8.79 29.31 61.14
CA ALA A 376 -10.24 29.46 61.36
C ALA A 376 -10.98 28.15 61.01
N LYS A 377 -11.77 27.64 61.96
CA LYS A 377 -12.62 26.44 61.83
C LYS A 377 -13.84 26.73 60.96
N LEU A 378 -14.27 25.77 60.12
CA LEU A 378 -15.64 25.71 59.56
C LEU A 378 -16.07 24.25 59.34
N ASN A 379 -17.33 23.96 59.70
CA ASN A 379 -17.94 22.62 59.82
C ASN A 379 -18.35 22.01 58.47
N PRO A 380 -18.34 20.67 58.32
CA PRO A 380 -18.65 19.97 57.06
C PRO A 380 -20.13 19.53 56.99
N GLN A 381 -21.07 20.47 57.01
CA GLN A 381 -22.50 20.13 56.95
C GLN A 381 -23.31 20.88 55.89
N ASP A 382 -22.68 21.77 55.10
CA ASP A 382 -23.34 22.56 54.04
C ASP A 382 -23.07 22.03 52.61
N ASP A 383 -22.32 20.95 52.43
CA ASP A 383 -21.93 20.43 51.09
C ASP A 383 -22.98 19.49 50.44
N LEU A 384 -24.05 19.12 51.16
CA LEU A 384 -25.04 18.18 50.64
C LEU A 384 -26.15 18.85 49.80
N ASP A 385 -26.43 20.14 50.03
CA ASP A 385 -27.49 20.86 49.32
C ASP A 385 -27.04 21.41 47.95
N TYR A 386 -25.73 21.40 47.65
CA TYR A 386 -25.18 21.85 46.36
C TYR A 386 -25.33 20.81 45.24
N LEU A 387 -25.63 19.54 45.57
CA LEU A 387 -25.83 18.48 44.60
C LEU A 387 -27.27 18.37 44.05
N ASP A 388 -28.26 18.98 44.71
CA ASP A 388 -29.68 18.86 44.33
C ASP A 388 -30.17 19.91 43.31
N ILE A 389 -29.29 20.78 42.83
CA ILE A 389 -29.64 21.77 41.79
C ILE A 389 -29.44 21.17 40.38
N PRO A 390 -30.50 21.09 39.53
CA PRO A 390 -30.39 20.56 38.17
C PRO A 390 -29.36 21.30 37.30
N ALA A 391 -28.62 20.53 36.49
CA ALA A 391 -27.42 21.01 35.78
C ALA A 391 -27.65 22.20 34.81
N PHE A 392 -28.87 22.44 34.33
CA PHE A 392 -29.15 23.52 33.38
C PHE A 392 -29.17 24.93 34.02
N LEU A 393 -29.29 25.03 35.35
CA LEU A 393 -29.22 26.30 36.09
C LEU A 393 -27.80 26.69 36.53
N ARG A 394 -26.81 25.81 36.39
CA ARG A 394 -25.41 26.08 36.81
C ARG A 394 -24.58 26.83 35.76
N ARG A 395 -25.12 27.08 34.55
CA ARG A 395 -24.36 27.59 33.40
C ARG A 395 -24.70 29.02 32.96
N GLN A 396 -25.33 29.81 33.82
CA GLN A 396 -25.60 31.24 33.58
C GLN A 396 -24.83 32.19 34.51
N ALA A 397 -23.84 31.69 35.26
CA ALA A 397 -23.04 32.49 36.17
C ALA A 397 -21.52 32.25 36.01
N ASP A 398 -21.07 31.92 34.79
CA ASP A 398 -19.68 32.01 34.34
C ASP A 398 -19.61 32.64 32.94
#